data_AF-A0A8T6I5F9-F1
#
_entry.id   AF-A0A8T6I5F9-F1
#
_cell.length_a   1.000
_cell.length_b   1.000
_cell.length_c   1.000
_cell.angle_alpha   90.00
_cell.angle_beta   90.00
_cell.angle_gamma   90.00
#
_symmetry.space_group_name_H-M   'P 1'
#
loop_
_entity.id
_entity.type
_entity.pdbx_description
1 polymer ?
#
loop_
_entity_poly.entity_id
_entity_poly.type
_entity_poly.pdbx_seq_one_letter_code
_entity_poly.pdbx_strand_id
1 'polypeptide(L)'
;MPTYLLTHWAPDPYRGPTIPLETAVRLQTRNTAESYGLGDRGTLQVGKKADINVIDFDALGIGAPEMVEDLPAGGRRIVQSATGYRYTICSGETTFVDGRHTGALPGKLVRGGARNHAEHRS
;
A
#
# COMPACT_ATOMS: atom_id res chain seq x y z
N MET A 1 -4.85 6.45 4.71
CA MET A 1 -6.19 6.03 4.24
C MET A 1 -6.04 5.01 3.11
N PRO A 2 -5.83 3.71 3.38
CA PRO A 2 -5.59 2.73 2.32
C PRO A 2 -6.86 1.97 1.90
N THR A 3 -7.41 1.10 2.75
CA THR A 3 -8.54 0.22 2.42
C THR A 3 -9.88 0.95 2.36
N TYR A 4 -10.13 1.91 3.25
CA TYR A 4 -11.38 2.71 3.28
C TYR A 4 -11.66 3.41 1.95
N LEU A 5 -10.62 3.93 1.29
CA LEU A 5 -10.75 4.57 -0.02
C LEU A 5 -11.33 3.59 -1.05
N LEU A 6 -10.81 2.35 -1.07
CA LEU A 6 -11.22 1.31 -2.00
C LEU A 6 -12.62 0.78 -1.68
N THR A 7 -12.98 0.61 -0.42
CA THR A 7 -14.29 0.06 -0.04
C THR A 7 -15.43 1.08 -0.13
N HIS A 8 -15.14 2.36 0.08
CA HIS A 8 -16.18 3.39 0.24
C HIS A 8 -16.26 4.37 -0.93
N TRP A 9 -15.14 4.75 -1.56
CA TRP A 9 -15.13 5.76 -2.64
C TRP A 9 -14.74 5.21 -4.01
N ALA A 10 -14.11 4.04 -4.07
CA ALA A 10 -13.85 3.31 -5.31
C ALA A 10 -14.35 1.86 -5.24
N PRO A 11 -15.58 1.59 -4.76
CA PRO A 11 -16.15 0.26 -4.87
C PRO A 11 -16.40 -0.09 -6.35
N ASP A 12 -16.67 -1.36 -6.61
CA ASP A 12 -17.09 -1.89 -7.91
C ASP A 12 -17.99 -0.90 -8.69
N PRO A 13 -17.73 -0.64 -9.99
CA PRO A 13 -18.50 0.27 -10.85
C PRO A 13 -20.03 0.08 -10.84
N TYR A 14 -20.57 -1.03 -10.36
CA TYR A 14 -22.01 -1.22 -10.18
C TYR A 14 -22.61 -0.47 -8.96
N ARG A 15 -21.82 0.25 -8.15
CA ARG A 15 -22.26 0.87 -6.87
C ARG A 15 -22.44 2.41 -6.86
N GLY A 16 -22.57 3.08 -8.02
CA GLY A 16 -22.90 4.52 -8.10
C GLY A 16 -21.74 5.42 -8.53
N PRO A 17 -21.83 6.77 -8.42
CA PRO A 17 -20.77 7.68 -8.84
C PRO A 17 -19.56 7.53 -7.92
N THR A 18 -18.54 6.87 -8.43
CA THR A 18 -17.36 6.43 -7.69
C THR A 18 -16.10 6.95 -8.36
N ILE A 19 -15.02 7.07 -7.59
CA ILE A 19 -13.70 7.31 -8.15
C ILE A 19 -13.32 6.03 -8.91
N PRO A 20 -12.90 6.10 -10.19
CA PRO A 20 -12.45 4.93 -10.92
C PRO A 20 -11.33 4.22 -10.16
N LEU A 21 -11.36 2.89 -10.10
CA LEU A 21 -10.42 2.10 -9.33
C LEU A 21 -8.96 2.43 -9.69
N GLU A 22 -8.65 2.57 -10.97
CA GLU A 22 -7.32 2.92 -11.47
C GLU A 22 -6.88 4.30 -10.95
N THR A 23 -7.81 5.23 -10.79
CA THR A 23 -7.54 6.54 -10.20
C THR A 23 -7.25 6.42 -8.71
N ALA A 24 -8.04 5.64 -7.96
CA ALA A 24 -7.79 5.38 -6.55
C ALA A 24 -6.43 4.69 -6.32
N VAL A 25 -6.09 3.69 -7.14
CA VAL A 25 -4.78 3.02 -7.13
C VAL A 25 -3.66 4.02 -7.42
N ARG A 26 -3.79 4.85 -8.47
CA ARG A 26 -2.79 5.86 -8.84
C ARG A 26 -2.53 6.87 -7.72
N LEU A 27 -3.59 7.33 -7.03
CA LEU A 27 -3.47 8.23 -5.88
C LEU A 27 -2.64 7.60 -4.75
N GLN A 28 -2.89 6.33 -4.42
CA GLN A 28 -2.22 5.62 -3.34
C GLN A 28 -0.83 5.08 -3.69
N THR A 29 -0.46 5.03 -4.97
CA THR A 29 0.80 4.43 -5.43
C THR A 29 1.68 5.46 -6.13
N ARG A 30 1.53 5.65 -7.44
CA ARG A 30 2.37 6.51 -8.28
C ARG A 30 2.42 7.95 -7.77
N ASN A 31 1.28 8.59 -7.54
CA ASN A 31 1.25 10.01 -7.14
C ASN A 31 1.95 10.19 -5.78
N THR A 32 1.76 9.26 -4.87
CA THR A 32 2.43 9.27 -3.56
C THR A 32 3.94 9.10 -3.75
N ALA A 33 4.38 8.10 -4.52
CA ALA A 33 5.79 7.86 -4.80
C ALA A 33 6.47 9.07 -5.46
N GLU A 34 5.85 9.69 -6.47
CA GLU A 34 6.33 10.91 -7.11
C GLU A 34 6.42 12.08 -6.13
N SER A 35 5.41 12.26 -5.27
CA SER A 35 5.40 13.34 -4.26
C SER A 35 6.55 13.21 -3.24
N TYR A 36 7.01 11.98 -2.98
CA TYR A 36 8.14 11.70 -2.09
C TYR A 36 9.47 11.50 -2.84
N GLY A 37 9.52 11.71 -4.16
CA GLY A 37 10.73 11.53 -4.96
C GLY A 37 11.21 10.08 -5.10
N LEU A 38 10.31 9.11 -4.94
CA LEU A 38 10.62 7.67 -5.00
C LEU A 38 10.44 7.12 -6.43
N GLY A 39 11.46 7.28 -7.26
CA GLY A 39 11.42 6.86 -8.67
C GLY A 39 11.45 5.34 -8.90
N ASP A 40 11.88 4.57 -7.91
CA ASP A 40 12.06 3.11 -8.00
C ASP A 40 10.76 2.31 -7.75
N ARG A 41 9.63 2.96 -7.44
CA ARG A 41 8.37 2.30 -7.03
C ARG A 41 7.12 3.03 -7.50
N GLY A 42 5.96 2.60 -7.00
CA GLY A 42 4.65 3.22 -7.24
C GLY A 42 3.94 2.79 -8.53
N THR A 43 4.54 1.94 -9.35
CA THR A 43 3.91 1.35 -10.55
C THR A 43 4.46 -0.05 -10.80
N LEU A 44 3.65 -0.94 -11.38
CA LEU A 44 4.11 -2.26 -11.84
C LEU A 44 4.82 -2.14 -13.19
N GLN A 45 6.15 -2.14 -13.16
CA GLN A 45 7.02 -2.06 -14.34
C GLN A 45 8.29 -2.87 -14.11
N VAL A 46 8.84 -3.44 -15.18
CA VAL A 46 10.14 -4.13 -15.12
C VAL A 46 11.22 -3.16 -14.62
N GLY A 47 12.08 -3.62 -13.71
CA GLY A 47 13.14 -2.81 -13.12
C GLY A 47 12.72 -1.97 -11.91
N LYS A 48 11.42 -1.89 -11.58
CA LYS A 48 10.94 -1.27 -10.34
C LYS A 48 10.88 -2.28 -9.20
N LYS A 49 10.89 -1.74 -7.98
CA LYS A 49 10.77 -2.50 -6.74
C LYS A 49 9.44 -3.26 -6.71
N ALA A 50 9.49 -4.54 -6.37
CA ALA A 50 8.33 -5.42 -6.26
C ALA A 50 7.58 -5.20 -4.93
N ASP A 51 6.97 -4.02 -4.80
CA ASP A 51 6.03 -3.69 -3.73
C ASP A 51 4.60 -3.84 -4.28
N ILE A 52 3.91 -4.93 -3.92
CA ILE A 52 2.68 -5.38 -4.59
C ILE A 52 1.64 -5.82 -3.56
N ASN A 53 0.39 -5.44 -3.77
CA ASN A 53 -0.76 -6.04 -3.10
C ASN A 53 -1.62 -6.80 -4.12
N VAL A 54 -2.03 -8.01 -3.77
CA VAL A 54 -3.02 -8.80 -4.51
C VAL A 54 -4.30 -8.81 -3.69
N ILE A 55 -5.38 -8.27 -4.26
CA ILE A 55 -6.62 -7.99 -3.55
C ILE A 55 -7.76 -8.73 -4.23
N ASP A 56 -8.50 -9.51 -3.44
CA ASP A 56 -9.83 -10.01 -3.77
C ASP A 56 -10.84 -8.90 -3.42
N PHE A 57 -11.39 -8.26 -4.45
CA PHE A 57 -12.32 -7.13 -4.28
C PHE A 57 -13.69 -7.56 -3.74
N ASP A 58 -14.12 -8.80 -4.00
CA ASP A 58 -15.40 -9.31 -3.50
C ASP A 58 -15.34 -9.55 -1.99
N ALA A 59 -14.16 -9.91 -1.48
CA ALA A 59 -13.88 -10.10 -0.06
C ALA A 59 -13.28 -8.85 0.64
N LEU A 60 -13.11 -7.74 -0.08
CA LEU A 60 -12.49 -6.53 0.46
C LEU A 60 -13.44 -5.82 1.42
N GLY A 61 -13.00 -5.68 2.68
CA GLY A 61 -13.79 -5.10 3.74
C GLY A 61 -12.92 -4.44 4.81
N ILE A 62 -13.56 -3.61 5.63
CA ILE A 62 -12.98 -3.00 6.81
C ILE A 62 -13.75 -3.47 8.05
N GLY A 63 -13.02 -3.86 9.09
CA GLY A 63 -13.60 -4.25 10.38
C GLY A 63 -14.10 -3.05 11.17
N ALA A 64 -14.80 -3.31 12.27
CA ALA A 64 -15.09 -2.28 13.25
C ALA A 64 -13.77 -1.73 13.86
N PRO A 65 -13.70 -0.43 14.19
CA PRO A 65 -12.55 0.10 14.92
C PRO A 65 -12.51 -0.47 16.34
N GLU A 66 -11.36 -0.98 16.74
CA GLU A 66 -11.11 -1.58 18.06
C GLU A 66 -10.05 -0.79 18.83
N MET A 67 -10.22 -0.67 20.15
CA MET A 67 -9.22 -0.07 21.02
C MET A 67 -8.20 -1.13 21.44
N VAL A 68 -6.92 -0.87 21.18
CA VAL A 68 -5.82 -1.78 21.55
C VAL A 68 -4.86 -1.07 22.50
N GLU A 69 -4.49 -1.73 23.59
CA GLU A 69 -3.65 -1.20 24.67
C GLU A 69 -2.22 -1.78 24.57
N ASP A 70 -1.57 -1.62 23.41
CA ASP A 70 -0.26 -2.21 23.10
C ASP A 70 0.88 -1.19 22.93
N LEU A 71 0.62 0.10 23.23
CA LEU A 71 1.64 1.13 23.13
C LEU A 71 2.42 1.31 24.43
N PRO A 72 3.69 1.78 24.35
CA PRO A 72 4.49 2.09 25.53
C PRO A 72 3.79 3.06 26.50
N ALA A 73 4.14 2.95 27.79
CA ALA A 73 3.60 3.78 28.88
C ALA A 73 2.06 3.73 29.05
N GLY A 74 1.43 2.61 28.69
CA GLY A 74 -0.03 2.43 28.81
C GLY A 74 -0.83 3.19 27.76
N GLY A 75 -0.18 3.58 26.66
CA GLY A 75 -0.84 4.21 25.53
C GLY A 75 -1.83 3.26 24.85
N ARG A 76 -2.83 3.84 24.17
CA ARG A 76 -3.85 3.10 23.43
C ARG A 76 -3.91 3.60 22.00
N ARG A 77 -4.20 2.69 21.06
CA ARG A 77 -4.44 3.03 19.65
C ARG A 77 -5.73 2.41 19.15
N ILE A 78 -6.36 3.11 18.21
CA ILE A 78 -7.47 2.55 17.44
C ILE A 78 -6.87 1.73 16.30
N VAL A 79 -7.30 0.48 16.18
CA VAL A 79 -6.94 -0.43 15.10
C VAL A 79 -8.19 -0.75 14.31
N GLN A 80 -8.08 -0.71 12.99
CA GLN A 80 -9.13 -1.17 12.10
C GLN A 80 -8.54 -2.25 11.21
N SER A 81 -9.09 -3.46 11.29
CA SER A 81 -8.67 -4.59 10.47
C SER A 81 -9.22 -4.46 9.04
N ALA A 82 -8.60 -5.19 8.11
CA ALA A 82 -9.05 -5.28 6.73
C ALA A 82 -9.05 -6.72 6.25
N THR A 83 -9.99 -7.07 5.37
CA THR A 83 -10.10 -8.38 4.70
C THR A 83 -9.87 -8.23 3.19
N GLY A 84 -9.77 -9.34 2.46
CA GLY A 84 -9.63 -9.35 1.00
C GLY A 84 -8.19 -9.22 0.47
N TYR A 85 -7.20 -8.94 1.31
CA TYR A 85 -5.78 -8.99 0.90
C TYR A 85 -5.30 -10.45 0.85
N ARG A 86 -5.08 -10.95 -0.38
CA ARG A 86 -4.56 -12.31 -0.63
C ARG A 86 -3.06 -12.37 -0.39
N TYR A 87 -2.34 -11.37 -0.91
CA TYR A 87 -0.88 -11.25 -0.74
C TYR A 87 -0.48 -9.80 -0.54
N THR A 88 0.45 -9.56 0.37
CA THR A 88 1.25 -8.33 0.43
C THR A 88 2.71 -8.70 0.27
N ILE A 89 3.35 -8.04 -0.70
CA ILE A 89 4.72 -8.30 -1.11
C ILE A 89 5.50 -7.01 -0.95
N CYS A 90 6.64 -7.07 -0.28
CA CYS A 90 7.55 -5.95 -0.13
C CYS A 90 8.94 -6.37 -0.63
N SER A 91 9.51 -5.58 -1.54
CA SER A 91 10.83 -5.88 -2.13
C SER A 91 10.93 -7.28 -2.78
N GLY A 92 9.81 -7.85 -3.25
CA GLY A 92 9.76 -9.19 -3.83
C GLY A 92 9.55 -10.33 -2.82
N GLU A 93 9.50 -10.04 -1.53
CA GLU A 93 9.24 -11.05 -0.49
C GLU A 93 7.83 -10.89 0.08
N THR A 94 7.12 -12.02 0.22
CA THR A 94 5.73 -12.03 0.72
C THR A 94 5.71 -11.84 2.23
N THR A 95 5.12 -10.73 2.69
CA THR A 95 5.01 -10.36 4.11
C THR A 95 3.66 -10.72 4.72
N PHE A 96 2.61 -10.85 3.90
CA PHE A 96 1.31 -11.36 4.33
C PHE A 96 0.70 -12.32 3.31
N VAL A 97 0.01 -13.35 3.82
CA VAL A 97 -0.84 -14.27 3.05
C VAL A 97 -2.20 -14.35 3.72
N ASP A 98 -3.28 -14.04 2.99
CA ASP A 98 -4.66 -14.06 3.48
C ASP A 98 -4.83 -13.35 4.83
N GLY A 99 -4.30 -12.12 4.91
CA GLY A 99 -4.34 -11.27 6.12
C GLY A 99 -3.41 -11.69 7.27
N ARG A 100 -2.65 -12.79 7.13
CA ARG A 100 -1.72 -13.27 8.17
C ARG A 100 -0.28 -12.89 7.85
N HIS A 101 0.42 -12.29 8.81
CA HIS A 101 1.83 -11.94 8.67
C HIS A 101 2.70 -13.20 8.56
N THR A 102 3.65 -13.23 7.62
CA THR A 102 4.53 -14.38 7.38
C THR A 102 5.75 -14.41 8.29
N GLY A 103 6.05 -13.29 8.97
CA GLY A 103 7.29 -13.09 9.72
C GLY A 103 8.39 -12.40 8.92
N ALA A 104 8.26 -12.31 7.59
CA ALA A 104 9.22 -11.62 6.73
C ALA A 104 9.21 -10.11 6.97
N LEU A 105 10.40 -9.52 7.19
CA LEU A 105 10.59 -8.09 7.39
C LEU A 105 11.64 -7.52 6.41
N PRO A 106 11.38 -7.59 5.07
CA PRO A 106 12.33 -7.20 4.03
C PRO A 106 12.54 -5.68 3.93
N GLY A 107 11.72 -4.89 4.62
CA GLY A 107 11.78 -3.43 4.61
C GLY A 107 13.16 -2.91 5.03
N LYS A 108 13.63 -1.88 4.32
CA LYS A 108 14.89 -1.19 4.62
C LYS A 108 14.64 0.31 4.71
N LEU A 109 15.50 0.99 5.45
CA LEU A 109 15.49 2.45 5.55
C LEU A 109 15.61 3.07 4.15
N VAL A 110 14.60 3.86 3.77
CA VAL A 110 14.65 4.67 2.55
C VAL A 110 15.38 5.97 2.89
N ARG A 111 16.52 6.20 2.24
CA ARG A 111 17.28 7.45 2.37
C ARG A 111 16.92 8.36 1.21
N GLY A 112 16.48 9.59 1.51
CA GLY A 112 16.25 10.60 0.49
C GLY A 112 17.57 11.09 -0.08
N GLY A 113 17.68 11.17 -1.41
CA GLY A 113 18.76 11.89 -2.09
C GLY A 113 19.86 11.02 -2.71
N ALA A 114 19.65 10.60 -3.95
CA ALA A 114 20.66 10.79 -4.99
C ALA A 114 19.93 11.40 -6.19
N ARG A 115 20.16 12.69 -6.44
CA ARG A 115 19.95 13.22 -7.78
C ARG A 115 20.93 12.45 -8.66
N ASN A 116 20.45 11.61 -9.57
CA ASN A 116 21.28 11.08 -10.64
C ASN A 116 21.67 12.25 -11.56
N HIS A 117 22.68 13.02 -11.17
CA HIS A 117 23.52 13.74 -12.10
C HIS A 117 24.49 12.71 -12.67
N ALA A 118 24.18 12.17 -13.85
CA ALA A 118 25.13 11.53 -14.74
C ALA A 118 24.74 12.00 -16.15
N GLU A 119 25.27 13.15 -16.55
CA GLU A 119 26.32 13.25 -17.58
C GLU A 119 25.75 13.16 -19.00
N HIS A 120 25.37 14.32 -19.53
CA HIS A 120 25.30 14.56 -20.98
C HIS A 120 26.60 15.25 -21.38
N ARG A 121 27.61 14.44 -21.72
CA ARG A 121 28.79 14.85 -22.49
C ARG A 121 29.22 13.69 -23.38
N SER A 122 28.78 13.75 -24.63
CA SER A 122 29.54 13.41 -25.84
C SER A 122 28.82 14.02 -27.02
#